data_AF-A0A5K3F809-F1
#
_entry.id   AF-A0A5K3F809-F1
#
_cell.length_a   1.000
_cell.length_b   1.000
_cell.length_c   1.000
_cell.angle_alpha   90.00
_cell.angle_beta   90.00
_cell.angle_gamma   90.00
#
_symmetry.space_group_name_H-M   'P 1'
#
loop_
_entity.id
_entity.type
_entity.pdbx_description
1 polymer ?
#
loop_
_entity_poly.entity_id
_entity_poly.type
_entity_poly.pdbx_seq_one_letter_code
_entity_poly.pdbx_strand_id
1 'polypeptide(L)'
;MHFIFQTTSGVLSSVLHPVTPNCYCVKPRAKVTIVGTGSVDYALSAGSDIIVITAGVRQQPGESRLNLVQRNTDIYKNLVPGLVKHSPDAVLLVVSNPVDIMTFVTWKLSGFPRNRVLGSGTTLDSARFRFFLGQKFNVDPQSVHGVIIGYTAWAIGVSTWKIVDVILNNKNMVLPVTTAVKGLYGITDDAFLSLPCVIGATGVVSVVNIALDDTEITSLQKSAQLLRETTDGINW
;
A
#
# COMPACT_ATOMS: atom_id res chain seq x y z
N MET A 1 -10.38 -12.76 -13.97
CA MET A 1 -9.43 -11.84 -13.30
C MET A 1 -8.40 -11.43 -14.35
N HIS A 2 -8.30 -10.15 -14.72
CA HIS A 2 -7.22 -9.69 -15.61
C HIS A 2 -6.14 -9.05 -14.75
N PHE A 3 -4.97 -9.68 -14.70
CA PHE A 3 -3.76 -9.04 -14.20
C PHE A 3 -3.07 -8.41 -15.40
N ILE A 4 -3.03 -7.07 -15.48
CA ILE A 4 -2.15 -6.40 -16.42
C ILE A 4 -0.81 -6.23 -15.71
N PHE A 5 0.12 -7.16 -15.97
CA PHE A 5 1.52 -7.00 -15.59
C PHE A 5 2.23 -6.24 -16.70
N GLN A 6 2.54 -4.97 -16.45
CA GLN A 6 3.37 -4.19 -17.36
C GLN A 6 4.78 -4.10 -16.75
N THR A 7 5.62 -5.07 -17.10
CA THR A 7 7.06 -5.01 -16.85
C THR A 7 7.76 -4.49 -18.11
N THR A 8 9.03 -4.11 -17.98
CA THR A 8 9.90 -3.49 -19.01
C THR A 8 10.13 -4.34 -20.29
N SER A 9 9.40 -5.43 -20.49
CA SER A 9 9.57 -6.37 -21.59
C SER A 9 8.23 -6.96 -22.04
N GLY A 10 7.46 -6.20 -22.82
CA GLY A 10 6.36 -6.72 -23.66
C GLY A 10 5.03 -7.04 -22.96
N VAL A 11 3.93 -6.83 -23.71
CA VAL A 11 2.55 -7.14 -23.30
C VAL A 11 2.26 -8.62 -23.58
N LEU A 12 1.97 -9.40 -22.55
CA LEU A 12 1.45 -10.77 -22.70
C LEU A 12 -0.07 -10.76 -22.47
N SER A 13 -0.85 -10.84 -23.54
CA SER A 13 -2.27 -11.17 -23.47
C SER A 13 -2.46 -12.68 -23.62
N SER A 14 -3.13 -13.36 -22.68
CA SER A 14 -3.55 -14.76 -22.86
C SER A 14 -5.07 -14.91 -22.98
N VAL A 15 -5.44 -15.28 -24.22
CA VAL A 15 -6.52 -16.12 -24.77
C VAL A 15 -7.79 -16.43 -23.94
N LEU A 16 -8.94 -16.21 -24.61
CA LEU A 16 -10.33 -16.51 -24.24
C LEU A 16 -10.64 -18.02 -24.25
N HIS A 17 -11.48 -18.49 -23.33
CA HIS A 17 -12.31 -19.71 -23.48
C HIS A 17 -13.79 -19.39 -23.19
N PRO A 18 -14.74 -20.00 -23.92
CA PRO A 18 -16.17 -19.70 -23.80
C PRO A 18 -16.79 -20.39 -22.58
N VAL A 19 -17.61 -19.66 -21.82
CA VAL A 19 -18.32 -20.17 -20.63
C VAL A 19 -19.78 -20.44 -21.00
N THR A 20 -20.28 -21.61 -20.59
CA THR A 20 -21.65 -22.10 -20.80
C THR A 20 -22.71 -21.30 -20.01
N PRO A 21 -23.98 -21.27 -20.47
CA PRO A 21 -25.01 -20.39 -19.92
C PRO A 21 -25.83 -21.13 -18.86
N ASN A 22 -25.37 -21.14 -17.60
CA ASN A 22 -26.24 -21.26 -16.42
C ASN A 22 -25.40 -21.23 -15.14
N CYS A 23 -25.21 -20.03 -14.57
CA CYS A 23 -24.95 -19.84 -13.14
C CYS A 23 -25.11 -18.35 -12.79
N TYR A 24 -25.90 -18.11 -11.75
CA TYR A 24 -26.05 -16.93 -10.90
C TYR A 24 -25.18 -15.70 -11.22
N CYS A 25 -25.80 -14.52 -11.30
CA CYS A 25 -25.14 -13.22 -11.47
C CYS A 25 -24.15 -12.92 -10.33
N VAL A 26 -22.94 -13.46 -10.43
CA VAL A 26 -21.76 -13.01 -9.68
C VAL A 26 -21.26 -11.75 -10.40
N LYS A 27 -21.14 -10.63 -9.68
CA LYS A 27 -20.57 -9.37 -10.20
C LYS A 27 -19.28 -9.69 -10.99
N PRO A 28 -19.26 -9.56 -12.33
CA PRO A 28 -18.15 -10.09 -13.10
C PRO A 28 -17.03 -9.04 -13.19
N ARG A 29 -15.83 -9.44 -12.76
CA ARG A 29 -14.51 -8.78 -12.86
C ARG A 29 -14.25 -7.62 -11.90
N ALA A 30 -13.65 -7.96 -10.75
CA ALA A 30 -12.67 -7.08 -10.12
C ALA A 30 -11.51 -6.81 -11.10
N LYS A 31 -11.15 -5.54 -11.29
CA LYS A 31 -10.02 -5.08 -12.10
C LYS A 31 -8.92 -4.52 -11.20
N VAL A 32 -7.75 -5.16 -11.27
CA VAL A 32 -6.54 -4.72 -10.57
C VAL A 32 -5.53 -4.25 -11.61
N THR A 33 -4.98 -3.06 -11.41
CA THR A 33 -3.87 -2.54 -12.22
C THR A 33 -2.61 -2.45 -11.37
N ILE A 34 -1.50 -2.99 -11.88
CA ILE A 34 -0.19 -2.84 -11.27
C ILE A 34 0.64 -1.90 -12.13
N VAL A 35 1.16 -0.84 -11.54
CA VAL A 35 1.86 0.23 -12.25
C VAL A 35 3.33 0.26 -11.82
N GLY A 36 4.22 -0.06 -12.76
CA GLY A 36 5.69 0.01 -12.62
C GLY A 36 6.31 1.16 -13.42
N THR A 37 7.64 1.29 -13.40
CA THR A 37 8.42 2.40 -13.99
C THR A 37 8.51 2.43 -15.52
N GLY A 38 7.55 1.84 -16.25
CA GLY A 38 7.62 1.73 -17.72
C GLY A 38 6.30 1.92 -18.46
N SER A 39 5.20 2.20 -17.78
CA SER A 39 3.92 2.46 -18.43
C SER A 39 3.69 3.96 -18.60
N VAL A 40 3.53 4.39 -19.85
CA VAL A 40 3.20 5.78 -20.21
C VAL A 40 1.72 5.94 -20.56
N ASP A 41 0.96 4.84 -20.68
CA ASP A 41 -0.47 4.86 -20.99
C ASP A 41 -1.31 4.48 -19.77
N TYR A 42 -1.78 5.50 -19.05
CA TYR A 42 -2.65 5.32 -17.90
C TYR A 42 -4.09 4.95 -18.28
N ALA A 43 -4.49 5.02 -19.56
CA ALA A 43 -5.83 4.61 -19.98
C ALA A 43 -6.08 3.12 -19.76
N LEU A 44 -5.03 2.29 -19.78
CA LEU A 44 -5.11 0.88 -19.44
C LEU A 44 -5.58 0.65 -17.99
N SER A 45 -5.36 1.61 -17.12
CA SER A 45 -5.78 1.57 -15.71
C SER A 45 -7.26 1.93 -15.50
N ALA A 46 -8.01 2.29 -16.55
CA ALA A 46 -9.35 2.85 -16.40
C ALA A 46 -10.38 1.88 -15.77
N GLY A 47 -11.17 2.36 -14.82
CA GLY A 47 -12.19 1.57 -14.13
C GLY A 47 -11.63 0.45 -13.26
N SER A 48 -10.45 0.65 -12.67
CA SER A 48 -9.85 -0.31 -11.73
C SER A 48 -10.44 -0.15 -10.33
N ASP A 49 -10.71 -1.27 -9.66
CA ASP A 49 -11.12 -1.29 -8.25
C ASP A 49 -9.91 -1.01 -7.35
N ILE A 50 -8.74 -1.52 -7.73
CA ILE A 50 -7.48 -1.33 -7.00
C ILE A 50 -6.35 -1.01 -7.97
N ILE A 51 -5.56 0.00 -7.63
CA ILE A 51 -4.32 0.34 -8.32
C ILE A 51 -3.15 0.13 -7.36
N VAL A 52 -2.26 -0.79 -7.71
CA VAL A 52 -1.03 -1.07 -6.97
C VAL A 52 0.12 -0.32 -7.60
N ILE A 53 0.72 0.61 -6.85
CA ILE A 53 1.83 1.44 -7.31
C ILE A 53 3.14 0.84 -6.82
N THR A 54 3.88 0.23 -7.74
CA THR A 54 5.22 -0.32 -7.51
C THR A 54 6.31 0.50 -8.20
N ALA A 55 5.92 1.53 -8.96
CA ALA A 55 6.82 2.44 -9.62
C ALA A 55 7.69 3.20 -8.62
N GLY A 56 9.00 3.14 -8.77
CA GLY A 56 9.95 3.88 -7.95
C GLY A 56 11.38 3.62 -8.39
N VAL A 57 12.26 4.56 -8.08
CA VAL A 57 13.69 4.43 -8.32
C VAL A 57 14.38 3.82 -7.10
N ARG A 58 15.48 3.11 -7.35
CA ARG A 58 16.33 2.60 -6.29
C ARG A 58 17.27 3.70 -5.79
N GLN A 59 17.56 3.66 -4.50
CA GLN A 59 18.58 4.52 -3.90
C GLN A 59 19.93 4.25 -4.55
N GLN A 60 20.64 5.32 -4.89
CA GLN A 60 22.00 5.22 -5.40
C GLN A 60 23.01 5.25 -4.23
N PRO A 61 24.19 4.61 -4.36
CA PRO A 61 25.22 4.67 -3.32
C PRO A 61 25.59 6.13 -3.00
N GLY A 62 25.54 6.50 -1.72
CA GLY A 62 25.84 7.87 -1.25
C GLY A 62 24.69 8.87 -1.39
N GLU A 63 23.54 8.47 -1.95
CA GLU A 63 22.38 9.35 -2.08
C GLU A 63 21.67 9.58 -0.74
N SER A 64 21.31 10.83 -0.46
CA SER A 64 20.50 11.18 0.71
C SER A 64 19.08 10.62 0.62
N ARG A 65 18.45 10.38 1.77
CA ARG A 65 17.03 9.95 1.82
C ARG A 65 16.11 10.96 1.14
N LEU A 66 16.38 12.25 1.32
CA LEU A 66 15.58 13.32 0.73
C LEU A 66 15.66 13.32 -0.80
N ASN A 67 16.85 13.11 -1.38
CA ASN A 67 17.02 13.03 -2.83
C ASN A 67 16.28 11.83 -3.43
N LEU A 68 16.33 10.67 -2.76
CA LEU A 68 15.56 9.50 -3.16
C LEU A 68 14.05 9.78 -3.15
N VAL A 69 13.57 10.42 -2.08
CA VAL A 69 12.16 10.82 -1.95
C VAL A 69 11.77 11.81 -3.04
N GLN A 70 12.62 12.81 -3.33
CA GLN A 70 12.35 13.81 -4.35
C GLN A 70 12.22 13.17 -5.73
N ARG A 71 13.18 12.32 -6.13
CA ARG A 71 13.13 11.63 -7.43
C ARG A 71 11.89 10.76 -7.58
N ASN A 72 11.50 10.05 -6.52
CA ASN A 72 10.26 9.29 -6.52
C ASN A 72 9.02 10.19 -6.58
N THR A 73 9.05 11.33 -5.89
CA THR A 73 7.96 12.32 -5.93
C THR A 73 7.80 12.90 -7.33
N ASP A 74 8.88 13.24 -8.02
CA ASP A 74 8.83 13.77 -9.39
C ASP A 74 8.19 12.78 -10.38
N ILE A 75 8.43 11.48 -10.20
CA ILE A 75 7.73 10.42 -10.95
C ILE A 75 6.23 10.44 -10.60
N TYR A 76 5.90 10.56 -9.31
CA TYR A 76 4.51 10.51 -8.82
C TYR A 76 3.68 11.71 -9.26
N LYS A 77 4.29 12.89 -9.45
CA LYS A 77 3.62 14.12 -9.91
C LYS A 77 2.87 13.92 -11.22
N ASN A 78 3.38 13.08 -12.13
CA ASN A 78 2.70 12.74 -13.38
C ASN A 78 1.87 11.45 -13.26
N LEU A 79 2.39 10.47 -12.52
CA LEU A 79 1.78 9.15 -12.39
C LEU A 79 0.44 9.18 -11.66
N VAL A 80 0.38 9.79 -10.47
CA VAL A 80 -0.79 9.72 -9.60
C VAL A 80 -2.00 10.45 -10.21
N PRO A 81 -1.88 11.69 -10.74
CA PRO A 81 -3.00 12.35 -11.40
C PRO A 81 -3.49 11.59 -12.64
N GLY A 82 -2.58 10.98 -13.41
CA GLY A 82 -2.91 10.14 -14.55
C GLY A 82 -3.77 8.94 -14.16
N LEU A 83 -3.39 8.22 -13.10
CA LEU A 83 -4.14 7.07 -12.60
C LEU A 83 -5.51 7.46 -12.05
N VAL A 84 -5.57 8.52 -11.25
CA VAL A 84 -6.82 9.00 -10.62
C VAL A 84 -7.81 9.49 -11.66
N LYS A 85 -7.34 10.14 -12.72
CA LYS A 85 -8.19 10.58 -13.84
C LYS A 85 -8.95 9.42 -14.50
N HIS A 86 -8.32 8.25 -14.60
CA HIS A 86 -8.91 7.08 -15.25
C HIS A 86 -9.66 6.15 -14.29
N SER A 87 -9.37 6.24 -12.99
CA SER A 87 -10.00 5.41 -11.95
C SER A 87 -10.27 6.22 -10.68
N PRO A 88 -11.26 7.12 -10.70
CA PRO A 88 -11.58 8.00 -9.57
C PRO A 88 -12.15 7.27 -8.35
N ASP A 89 -12.61 6.02 -8.54
CA ASP A 89 -13.22 5.20 -7.50
C ASP A 89 -12.28 4.14 -6.89
N ALA A 90 -11.05 4.03 -7.41
CA ALA A 90 -10.10 3.01 -6.98
C ALA A 90 -9.62 3.20 -5.54
N VAL A 91 -9.17 2.09 -4.94
CA VAL A 91 -8.26 2.11 -3.80
C VAL A 91 -6.81 2.12 -4.31
N LEU A 92 -5.98 3.03 -3.80
CA LEU A 92 -4.56 3.13 -4.13
C LEU A 92 -3.74 2.37 -3.07
N LEU A 93 -3.00 1.35 -3.53
CA LEU A 93 -2.08 0.58 -2.70
C LEU A 93 -0.64 0.90 -3.10
N VAL A 94 0.06 1.65 -2.25
CA VAL A 94 1.45 2.06 -2.47
C VAL A 94 2.40 1.01 -1.93
N VAL A 95 3.37 0.64 -2.73
CA VAL A 95 4.36 -0.38 -2.41
C VAL A 95 5.79 0.17 -2.48
N SER A 96 5.98 1.25 -3.24
CA SER A 96 7.29 1.85 -3.47
C SER A 96 7.89 2.43 -2.20
N ASN A 97 9.17 2.17 -1.98
CA ASN A 97 9.87 2.64 -0.78
C ASN A 97 10.50 4.02 -0.97
N PRO A 98 10.54 4.86 0.08
CA PRO A 98 10.03 4.62 1.45
C PRO A 98 8.49 4.69 1.52
N VAL A 99 7.85 3.57 1.87
CA VAL A 99 6.40 3.37 1.65
C VAL A 99 5.54 4.37 2.38
N ASP A 100 5.90 4.77 3.59
CA ASP A 100 5.11 5.71 4.39
C ASP A 100 5.06 7.11 3.76
N ILE A 101 6.23 7.58 3.30
CA ILE A 101 6.37 8.86 2.61
C ILE A 101 5.69 8.81 1.24
N MET A 102 5.89 7.73 0.49
CA MET A 102 5.26 7.59 -0.83
C MET A 102 3.74 7.45 -0.72
N THR A 103 3.21 6.89 0.37
CA THR A 103 1.77 6.86 0.66
C THR A 103 1.25 8.27 0.93
N PHE A 104 1.96 9.07 1.72
CA PHE A 104 1.63 10.48 1.94
C PHE A 104 1.65 11.29 0.63
N VAL A 105 2.70 11.15 -0.18
CA VAL A 105 2.83 11.81 -1.48
C VAL A 105 1.68 11.42 -2.41
N THR A 106 1.35 10.12 -2.46
CA THR A 106 0.20 9.62 -3.26
C THR A 106 -1.11 10.23 -2.78
N TRP A 107 -1.33 10.31 -1.47
CA TRP A 107 -2.53 10.92 -0.91
C TRP A 107 -2.64 12.40 -1.30
N LYS A 108 -1.55 13.17 -1.15
CA LYS A 108 -1.52 14.60 -1.53
C LYS A 108 -1.79 14.80 -3.03
N LEU A 109 -1.14 14.02 -3.90
CA LEU A 109 -1.25 14.18 -5.35
C LEU A 109 -2.56 13.62 -5.93
N SER A 110 -3.17 12.63 -5.26
CA SER A 110 -4.42 12.02 -5.73
C SER A 110 -5.66 12.85 -5.41
N GLY A 111 -5.63 13.63 -4.32
CA GLY A 111 -6.82 14.28 -3.78
C GLY A 111 -7.86 13.30 -3.22
N PHE A 112 -7.52 12.01 -3.08
CA PHE A 112 -8.42 11.01 -2.54
C PHE A 112 -8.63 11.17 -1.03
N PRO A 113 -9.78 10.68 -0.51
CA PRO A 113 -9.95 10.58 0.92
C PRO A 113 -8.95 9.57 1.50
N ARG A 114 -8.49 9.82 2.74
CA ARG A 114 -7.39 9.07 3.39
C ARG A 114 -7.64 7.57 3.47
N ASN A 115 -8.91 7.15 3.60
CA ASN A 115 -9.26 5.73 3.68
C ASN A 115 -8.98 4.95 2.38
N ARG A 116 -8.90 5.62 1.23
CA ARG A 116 -8.65 4.99 -0.08
C ARG A 116 -7.18 5.01 -0.51
N VAL A 117 -6.28 5.52 0.32
CA VAL A 117 -4.84 5.54 0.04
C VAL A 117 -4.13 4.85 1.19
N LEU A 118 -3.59 3.67 0.92
CA LEU A 118 -2.83 2.90 1.90
C LEU A 118 -1.50 2.43 1.33
N GLY A 119 -0.51 2.31 2.20
CA GLY A 119 0.76 1.67 1.87
C GLY A 119 0.75 0.20 2.29
N SER A 120 1.55 -0.63 1.63
CA SER A 120 1.72 -2.03 2.04
C SER A 120 2.19 -2.16 3.50
N GLY A 121 2.87 -1.12 4.00
CA GLY A 121 3.38 -1.03 5.36
C GLY A 121 4.15 -2.29 5.76
N THR A 122 4.06 -2.60 7.03
CA THR A 122 4.72 -3.73 7.70
C THR A 122 3.96 -5.05 7.61
N THR A 123 2.98 -5.18 6.70
CA THR A 123 2.24 -6.44 6.47
C THR A 123 3.19 -7.61 6.25
N LEU A 124 4.27 -7.36 5.52
CA LEU A 124 5.29 -8.35 5.25
C LEU A 124 6.19 -8.64 6.45
N ASP A 125 6.67 -7.61 7.13
CA ASP A 125 7.55 -7.77 8.29
C ASP A 125 6.81 -8.53 9.39
N SER A 126 5.52 -8.24 9.57
CA SER A 126 4.64 -8.98 10.47
C SER A 126 4.48 -10.44 10.06
N ALA A 127 4.32 -10.74 8.76
CA ALA A 127 4.24 -12.12 8.27
C ALA A 127 5.55 -12.89 8.50
N ARG A 128 6.71 -12.24 8.28
CA ARG A 128 8.03 -12.82 8.55
C ARG A 128 8.29 -13.02 10.03
N PHE A 129 7.91 -12.06 10.87
CA PHE A 129 8.02 -12.17 12.31
C PHE A 129 7.24 -13.38 12.84
N ARG A 130 5.98 -13.54 12.40
CA ARG A 130 5.16 -14.71 12.71
C ARG A 130 5.78 -16.01 12.20
N PHE A 131 6.38 -16.00 11.01
CA PHE A 131 7.06 -17.16 10.46
C PHE A 131 8.23 -17.60 11.35
N PHE A 132 9.14 -16.68 11.72
CA PHE A 132 10.28 -17.00 12.58
C PHE A 132 9.87 -17.40 14.00
N LEU A 133 8.85 -16.74 14.57
CA LEU A 133 8.26 -17.17 15.84
C LEU A 133 7.62 -18.57 15.73
N GLY A 134 6.89 -18.84 14.67
CA GLY A 134 6.28 -20.15 14.40
C GLY A 134 7.35 -21.25 14.33
N GLN A 135 8.46 -20.99 13.65
CA GLN A 135 9.61 -21.90 13.64
C GLN A 135 10.23 -22.07 15.03
N LYS A 136 10.40 -20.98 15.79
CA LYS A 136 11.02 -21.02 17.12
C LYS A 136 10.19 -21.81 18.13
N PHE A 137 8.85 -21.70 18.05
CA PHE A 137 7.91 -22.30 19.00
C PHE A 137 7.22 -23.56 18.45
N ASN A 138 7.58 -24.00 17.25
CA ASN A 138 6.97 -25.14 16.55
C ASN A 138 5.43 -25.06 16.47
N VAL A 139 4.94 -23.89 16.09
CA VAL A 139 3.50 -23.61 15.90
C VAL A 139 3.28 -23.02 14.51
N ASP A 140 2.11 -23.26 13.92
CA ASP A 140 1.75 -22.69 12.63
C ASP A 140 1.81 -21.15 12.68
N PRO A 141 2.47 -20.45 11.74
CA PRO A 141 2.54 -18.99 11.72
C PRO A 141 1.18 -18.28 11.71
N GLN A 142 0.11 -18.94 11.26
CA GLN A 142 -1.26 -18.41 11.34
C GLN A 142 -1.81 -18.41 12.78
N SER A 143 -1.29 -19.29 13.63
CA SER A 143 -1.60 -19.33 15.07
C SER A 143 -0.74 -18.36 15.89
N VAL A 144 0.26 -17.72 15.26
CA VAL A 144 1.10 -16.70 15.90
C VAL A 144 0.50 -15.33 15.67
N HIS A 145 0.12 -14.66 16.75
CA HIS A 145 -0.39 -13.30 16.72
C HIS A 145 0.71 -12.32 17.10
N GLY A 146 1.17 -11.54 16.13
CA GLY A 146 2.19 -10.49 16.32
C GLY A 146 2.18 -9.53 15.14
N VAL A 147 2.36 -8.24 15.41
CA VAL A 147 2.33 -7.18 14.40
C VAL A 147 3.57 -6.33 14.58
N ILE A 148 4.34 -6.17 13.52
CA ILE A 148 5.37 -5.13 13.44
C ILE A 148 4.66 -3.86 13.01
N ILE A 149 4.90 -2.75 13.69
CA ILE A 149 4.45 -1.40 13.31
C ILE A 149 5.70 -0.55 13.02
N GLY A 150 5.56 0.48 12.17
CA GLY A 150 6.70 1.32 11.73
C GLY A 150 7.15 1.08 10.28
N TYR A 151 8.47 1.02 10.05
CA TYR A 151 9.16 1.01 8.74
C TYR A 151 9.44 -0.41 8.19
N THR A 152 9.51 -0.56 6.85
CA THR A 152 9.51 -1.87 6.16
C THR A 152 10.77 -2.22 5.35
N ALA A 153 11.12 -3.53 5.27
CA ALA A 153 12.22 -4.04 4.44
C ALA A 153 11.93 -5.38 3.71
N TRP A 154 11.82 -5.32 2.36
CA TRP A 154 11.96 -6.37 1.31
C TRP A 154 11.06 -7.62 1.31
N ALA A 155 10.59 -8.09 0.13
CA ALA A 155 9.76 -9.30 -0.23
C ALA A 155 8.22 -9.15 -0.36
N ILE A 156 7.83 -8.19 -1.20
CA ILE A 156 6.53 -7.51 -1.25
C ILE A 156 5.36 -8.29 -1.89
N GLY A 157 5.62 -9.29 -2.75
CA GLY A 157 4.57 -9.85 -3.63
C GLY A 157 3.40 -10.52 -2.88
N VAL A 158 3.71 -11.36 -1.88
CA VAL A 158 2.70 -12.12 -1.13
C VAL A 158 1.89 -11.23 -0.19
N SER A 159 2.53 -10.25 0.46
CA SER A 159 1.86 -9.27 1.32
C SER A 159 0.92 -8.37 0.53
N THR A 160 1.34 -7.93 -0.65
CA THR A 160 0.51 -7.10 -1.54
C THR A 160 -0.72 -7.86 -2.01
N TRP A 161 -0.56 -9.14 -2.42
CA TRP A 161 -1.71 -9.97 -2.78
C TRP A 161 -2.70 -10.12 -1.62
N LYS A 162 -2.21 -10.31 -0.39
CA LYS A 162 -3.08 -10.44 0.78
C LYS A 162 -3.96 -9.21 1.00
N ILE A 163 -3.41 -8.01 0.84
CA ILE A 163 -4.17 -6.76 0.95
C ILE A 163 -5.21 -6.66 -0.18
N VAL A 164 -4.80 -6.93 -1.42
CA VAL A 164 -5.69 -6.94 -2.60
C VAL A 164 -6.86 -7.93 -2.41
N ASP A 165 -6.56 -9.16 -1.97
CA ASP A 165 -7.56 -10.21 -1.70
C ASP A 165 -8.55 -9.80 -0.60
N VAL A 166 -8.10 -9.09 0.44
CA VAL A 166 -8.97 -8.58 1.51
C VAL A 166 -9.90 -7.48 1.01
N ILE A 167 -9.40 -6.53 0.20
CA ILE A 167 -10.21 -5.44 -0.37
C ILE A 167 -11.23 -6.01 -1.35
N LEU A 168 -10.79 -6.80 -2.35
CA LEU A 168 -11.67 -7.30 -3.41
C LEU A 168 -12.80 -8.20 -2.91
N ASN A 169 -12.54 -8.97 -1.86
CA ASN A 169 -13.52 -9.88 -1.28
C ASN A 169 -14.18 -9.31 -0.02
N ASN A 170 -13.97 -8.03 0.29
CA ASN A 170 -14.53 -7.33 1.45
C ASN A 170 -14.40 -8.13 2.76
N LYS A 171 -13.20 -8.66 3.05
CA LYS A 171 -13.02 -9.63 4.14
C LYS A 171 -13.05 -9.00 5.53
N ASN A 172 -13.05 -7.67 5.64
CA ASN A 172 -13.00 -6.93 6.92
C ASN A 172 -11.91 -7.45 7.86
N MET A 173 -10.71 -7.64 7.31
CA MET A 173 -9.59 -8.27 8.00
C MET A 173 -8.67 -7.21 8.59
N VAL A 174 -8.15 -7.46 9.80
CA VAL A 174 -7.14 -6.60 10.43
C VAL A 174 -5.77 -6.87 9.79
N LEU A 175 -5.20 -5.85 9.14
CA LEU A 175 -3.87 -5.89 8.54
C LEU A 175 -3.05 -4.67 8.99
N PRO A 176 -1.73 -4.83 9.25
CA PRO A 176 -0.86 -3.70 9.53
C PRO A 176 -0.41 -3.05 8.23
N VAL A 177 -1.09 -1.97 7.86
CA VAL A 177 -0.85 -1.21 6.64
C VAL A 177 -0.51 0.22 7.00
N THR A 178 0.18 0.91 6.11
CA THR A 178 0.41 2.35 6.29
C THR A 178 -0.91 3.09 6.06
N THR A 179 -1.32 3.86 7.06
CA THR A 179 -2.55 4.67 7.06
C THR A 179 -2.28 6.06 7.63
N ALA A 180 -3.21 6.99 7.45
CA ALA A 180 -3.15 8.30 8.08
C ALA A 180 -3.33 8.19 9.60
N VAL A 181 -2.43 8.80 10.37
CA VAL A 181 -2.40 8.67 11.85
C VAL A 181 -2.72 9.96 12.61
N LYS A 182 -3.06 11.03 11.89
CA LYS A 182 -3.48 12.29 12.52
C LYS A 182 -4.69 12.08 13.44
N GLY A 183 -4.58 12.58 14.66
CA GLY A 183 -5.56 12.44 15.73
C GLY A 183 -5.39 11.19 16.59
N LEU A 184 -4.41 10.33 16.30
CA LEU A 184 -4.13 9.11 17.06
C LEU A 184 -2.85 9.28 17.88
N TYR A 185 -2.83 8.71 19.09
CA TYR A 185 -1.64 8.66 19.97
C TYR A 185 -0.95 10.02 20.17
N GLY A 186 -1.72 11.11 20.21
CA GLY A 186 -1.20 12.49 20.37
C GLY A 186 -0.59 13.11 19.11
N ILE A 187 -0.65 12.45 17.95
CA ILE A 187 -0.12 12.97 16.69
C ILE A 187 -1.13 13.95 16.08
N THR A 188 -0.76 15.22 15.95
CA THR A 188 -1.65 16.30 15.45
C THR A 188 -1.45 16.60 13.96
N ASP A 189 -0.30 16.24 13.41
CA ASP A 189 0.07 16.54 12.03
C ASP A 189 -0.38 15.46 11.05
N ASP A 190 -0.42 15.82 9.77
CA ASP A 190 -0.67 14.85 8.71
C ASP A 190 0.58 13.96 8.55
N ALA A 191 0.49 12.73 9.06
CA ALA A 191 1.52 11.71 8.90
C ALA A 191 0.87 10.38 8.51
N PHE A 192 1.65 9.53 7.85
CA PHE A 192 1.26 8.17 7.50
C PHE A 192 2.23 7.20 8.16
N LEU A 193 1.71 6.22 8.87
CA LEU A 193 2.49 5.19 9.58
C LEU A 193 1.74 3.85 9.54
N SER A 194 2.48 2.76 9.71
CA SER A 194 1.89 1.42 9.80
C SER A 194 1.16 1.23 11.14
N LEU A 195 -0.15 1.00 11.08
CA LEU A 195 -1.00 0.63 12.21
C LEU A 195 -1.92 -0.53 11.79
N PRO A 196 -2.38 -1.39 12.73
CA PRO A 196 -3.40 -2.37 12.42
C PRO A 196 -4.70 -1.67 12.06
N CYS A 197 -5.21 -1.98 10.87
CA CYS A 197 -6.42 -1.40 10.32
C CYS A 197 -7.37 -2.51 9.90
N VAL A 198 -8.67 -2.30 10.10
CA VAL A 198 -9.70 -3.12 9.45
C VAL A 198 -9.75 -2.70 7.98
N ILE A 199 -9.44 -3.63 7.09
CA ILE A 199 -9.44 -3.42 5.64
C ILE A 199 -10.66 -4.09 5.02
N GLY A 200 -11.42 -3.33 4.24
CA GLY A 200 -12.60 -3.77 3.50
C GLY A 200 -12.60 -3.26 2.06
N ALA A 201 -13.74 -3.37 1.37
CA ALA A 201 -13.86 -3.01 -0.05
C ALA A 201 -13.58 -1.53 -0.35
N THR A 202 -13.70 -0.65 0.64
CA THR A 202 -13.46 0.80 0.51
C THR A 202 -12.06 1.24 0.99
N GLY A 203 -11.16 0.29 1.21
CA GLY A 203 -9.82 0.52 1.78
C GLY A 203 -9.82 0.39 3.30
N VAL A 204 -9.27 1.38 4.00
CA VAL A 204 -9.24 1.40 5.48
C VAL A 204 -10.63 1.75 6.03
N VAL A 205 -11.28 0.79 6.69
CA VAL A 205 -12.59 0.98 7.32
C VAL A 205 -12.43 1.62 8.69
N SER A 206 -11.48 1.15 9.49
CA SER A 206 -11.14 1.72 10.79
C SER A 206 -9.70 1.39 11.18
N VAL A 207 -9.11 2.22 12.02
CA VAL A 207 -7.82 1.93 12.67
C VAL A 207 -8.11 1.26 14.01
N VAL A 208 -7.44 0.15 14.30
CA VAL A 208 -7.58 -0.57 15.57
C VAL A 208 -6.81 0.21 16.64
N ASN A 209 -7.52 0.59 17.70
CA ASN A 209 -6.91 1.25 18.85
C ASN A 209 -6.21 0.20 19.71
N ILE A 210 -4.88 0.22 19.74
CA ILE A 210 -4.08 -0.66 20.59
C ILE A 210 -3.68 0.12 21.84
N ALA A 211 -3.76 -0.52 23.00
CA ALA A 211 -3.12 0.02 24.19
C ALA A 211 -1.60 -0.08 24.00
N LEU A 212 -0.96 1.07 23.78
CA LEU A 212 0.49 1.22 23.72
C LEU A 212 0.98 1.80 25.04
N ASP A 213 2.18 1.42 25.47
CA ASP A 213 2.82 2.06 26.60
C ASP A 213 3.43 3.43 26.23
N ASP A 214 3.83 4.21 27.24
CA ASP A 214 4.38 5.55 27.03
C ASP A 214 5.65 5.56 26.16
N THR A 215 6.44 4.48 26.22
CA THR A 215 7.68 4.35 25.44
C THR A 215 7.39 4.05 23.98
N GLU A 216 6.40 3.21 23.71
CA GLU A 216 5.89 2.90 22.37
C GLU A 216 5.21 4.11 21.74
N ILE A 217 4.37 4.84 22.49
CA ILE A 217 3.73 6.08 22.05
C ILE A 217 4.81 7.11 21.68
N THR A 218 5.80 7.32 22.54
CA THR A 218 6.91 8.25 22.27
C THR A 218 7.69 7.86 21.01
N SER A 219 7.93 6.56 20.82
CA SER A 219 8.62 6.03 19.63
C SER A 219 7.81 6.24 18.35
N LEU A 220 6.50 6.07 18.42
CA LEU A 220 5.57 6.30 17.32
C LEU A 220 5.50 7.79 16.94
N GLN A 221 5.38 8.67 17.94
CA GLN A 221 5.38 10.12 17.76
C GLN A 221 6.70 10.61 17.12
N LYS A 222 7.85 10.10 17.60
CA LYS A 222 9.15 10.42 17.02
C LYS A 222 9.26 9.97 15.56
N SER A 223 8.70 8.81 15.24
CA SER A 223 8.64 8.32 13.85
C SER A 223 7.77 9.23 12.98
N ALA A 224 6.61 9.68 13.48
CA ALA A 224 5.76 10.63 12.78
C ALA A 224 6.49 11.96 12.50
N GLN A 225 7.22 12.49 13.49
CA GLN A 225 8.00 13.71 13.35
C GLN A 225 9.11 13.58 12.29
N LEU A 226 9.87 12.48 12.31
CA LEU A 226 10.93 12.26 11.32
C LEU A 226 10.39 12.15 9.88
N LEU A 227 9.25 11.47 9.71
CA LEU A 227 8.59 11.40 8.41
C LEU A 227 8.10 12.77 7.95
N ARG A 228 7.55 13.56 8.88
CA ARG A 228 7.13 14.94 8.62
C ARG A 228 8.29 15.80 8.14
N GLU A 229 9.42 15.80 8.84
CA GLU A 229 10.61 16.57 8.44
C GLU A 229 11.06 16.21 7.01
N THR A 230 10.94 14.93 6.66
CA THR A 230 11.26 14.47 5.30
C THR A 230 10.23 14.95 4.28
N THR A 231 8.94 14.92 4.60
CA THR A 231 7.87 15.39 3.70
C THR A 231 7.85 16.91 3.54
N ASP A 232 8.21 17.67 4.57
CA ASP A 232 8.30 19.13 4.55
C ASP A 232 9.49 19.60 3.70
N GLY A 233 10.53 18.77 3.58
CA GLY A 233 11.67 19.01 2.69
C GLY A 233 11.41 18.71 1.21
N ILE A 234 10.24 18.16 0.85
CA ILE A 234 9.90 17.84 -0.54
C ILE A 234 9.59 19.14 -1.30
N ASN A 235 10.20 19.28 -2.49
CA ASN A 235 9.82 20.31 -3.44
C ASN A 235 8.62 19.84 -4.27
N TRP A 236 7.44 20.37 -3.94
CA TRP A 236 6.14 19.97 -4.50
C TRP A 236 5.93 20.40 -5.95
#